data_AF-A0A6B3FVM9-F1
#
_entry.id   AF-A0A6B3FVM9-F1
#
_cell.length_a   1.000
_cell.length_b   1.000
_cell.length_c   1.000
_cell.angle_alpha   90.00
_cell.angle_beta   90.00
_cell.angle_gamma   90.00
#
_symmetry.space_group_name_H-M   'P 1'
#
loop_
_entity.id
_entity.type
_entity.pdbx_description
1 polymer ?
#
loop_
_entity_poly.entity_id
_entity_poly.type
_entity_poly.pdbx_seq_one_letter_code
_entity_poly.pdbx_strand_id
1 'polypeptide(L)'
;LGWRNSYKSGKGGDAITSGLEVTWTSTPTQWGNEFFHNLFAYEYELTESPAGAKQWIAKDAEATIPHAHDASKKQKPQMLTTDLSLRFDPAYEQISRRFHENPEEFADAFARAWYKLTHRDMGPIQRYLGPEVPSEVLLWQDPLPARTGEVLDSADIAALKEQVLGTDLTVAQLVSAAWASAASFRGSDKRGGANGARVRLEPQRGWEVNNPDELAQVLRALEGIQESFNVKGGKQVSLADLIVLAGSAAVEQAAKDAGVEVEVPFTP
;
A
#
# COMPACT_ATOMS: atom_id res chain seq x y z
N LEU A 1 -11.73 -7.31 -30.08
CA LEU A 1 -10.56 -7.22 -29.16
C LEU A 1 -9.33 -6.82 -29.96
N GLY A 2 -8.24 -6.38 -29.30
CA GLY A 2 -6.96 -6.02 -29.93
C GLY A 2 -6.05 -7.22 -30.21
N TRP A 3 -4.81 -6.96 -30.66
CA TRP A 3 -3.78 -7.96 -30.96
C TRP A 3 -4.24 -9.11 -31.87
N ARG A 4 -4.91 -8.78 -32.98
CA ARG A 4 -5.25 -9.77 -34.01
C ARG A 4 -3.95 -10.35 -34.59
N ASN A 5 -3.75 -11.64 -34.39
CA ASN A 5 -2.58 -12.37 -34.86
C ASN A 5 -2.91 -13.12 -36.16
N SER A 6 -2.16 -12.86 -37.24
CA SER A 6 -2.28 -13.56 -38.52
C SER A 6 -1.39 -14.79 -38.66
N TYR A 7 -0.60 -15.12 -37.64
CA TYR A 7 0.24 -16.32 -37.61
C TYR A 7 -0.61 -17.56 -37.36
N LYS A 8 -0.71 -18.43 -38.37
CA LYS A 8 -1.46 -19.71 -38.32
C LYS A 8 -2.88 -19.50 -37.79
N SER A 9 -3.28 -20.19 -36.71
CA SER A 9 -4.62 -20.03 -36.13
C SER A 9 -4.81 -18.73 -35.34
N GLY A 10 -3.71 -18.03 -35.01
CA GLY A 10 -3.69 -16.77 -34.27
C GLY A 10 -3.97 -16.88 -32.76
N LYS A 11 -4.06 -18.10 -32.21
CA LYS A 11 -4.38 -18.38 -30.79
C LYS A 11 -3.98 -19.81 -30.40
N GLY A 12 -4.18 -20.19 -29.13
CA GLY A 12 -3.87 -21.54 -28.64
C GLY A 12 -2.37 -21.86 -28.82
N GLY A 13 -2.05 -22.99 -29.46
CA GLY A 13 -0.66 -23.37 -29.76
C GLY A 13 0.08 -22.43 -30.73
N ASP A 14 -0.60 -21.45 -31.32
CA ASP A 14 -0.02 -20.41 -32.17
C ASP A 14 -0.12 -19.01 -31.54
N ALA A 15 -0.37 -18.92 -30.23
CA ALA A 15 -0.50 -17.63 -29.53
C ALA A 15 0.83 -16.86 -29.53
N ILE A 16 0.75 -15.54 -29.70
CA ILE A 16 1.89 -14.63 -29.55
C ILE A 16 1.43 -13.49 -28.64
N THR A 17 2.08 -13.37 -27.48
CA THR A 17 1.80 -12.31 -26.50
C THR A 17 3.03 -11.44 -26.30
N SER A 18 4.01 -11.89 -25.49
CA SER A 18 5.26 -11.16 -25.27
C SER A 18 6.31 -11.40 -26.37
N GLY A 19 6.14 -12.47 -27.16
CA GLY A 19 7.15 -12.99 -28.06
C GLY A 19 8.19 -13.90 -27.39
N LEU A 20 8.16 -14.06 -26.05
CA LEU A 20 8.91 -15.10 -25.34
C LEU A 20 8.12 -16.40 -25.34
N GLU A 21 8.82 -17.53 -25.35
CA GLU A 21 8.22 -18.87 -25.39
C GLU A 21 8.83 -19.72 -24.27
N VAL A 22 8.35 -19.54 -23.03
CA VAL A 22 8.91 -20.17 -21.83
C VAL A 22 7.80 -20.79 -20.98
N THR A 23 8.01 -22.05 -20.56
CA THR A 23 7.21 -22.72 -19.52
C THR A 23 8.15 -23.16 -18.40
N TRP A 24 7.91 -22.71 -17.18
CA TRP A 24 8.88 -22.83 -16.07
C TRP A 24 8.92 -24.19 -15.37
N THR A 25 7.78 -24.88 -15.28
CA THR A 25 7.62 -26.08 -14.45
C THR A 25 6.97 -27.23 -15.22
N SER A 26 7.23 -28.47 -14.80
CA SER A 26 6.64 -29.68 -15.36
C SER A 26 5.15 -29.84 -15.02
N THR A 27 4.65 -29.11 -14.02
CA THR A 27 3.24 -29.04 -13.63
C THR A 27 2.68 -27.60 -13.68
N PRO A 28 2.54 -26.97 -14.87
CA PRO A 28 2.20 -25.55 -15.00
C PRO A 28 0.85 -25.11 -14.38
N THR A 29 -0.02 -26.07 -14.06
CA THR A 29 -1.35 -25.84 -13.49
C THR A 29 -1.47 -26.28 -12.03
N GLN A 30 -0.36 -26.59 -11.36
CA GLN A 30 -0.33 -27.00 -9.96
C GLN A 30 0.69 -26.16 -9.18
N TRP A 31 0.34 -25.79 -7.95
CA TRP A 31 1.28 -25.12 -7.05
C TRP A 31 2.44 -26.05 -6.67
N GLY A 32 3.65 -25.51 -6.64
CA GLY A 32 4.85 -26.24 -6.26
C GLY A 32 6.08 -25.34 -6.25
N ASN A 33 7.23 -25.92 -5.90
CA ASN A 33 8.51 -25.20 -5.78
C ASN A 33 9.48 -25.48 -6.95
N GLU A 34 8.99 -26.09 -8.03
CA GLU A 34 9.82 -26.55 -9.14
C GLU A 34 10.49 -25.39 -9.89
N PHE A 35 9.92 -24.18 -9.85
CA PHE A 35 10.57 -22.98 -10.38
C PHE A 35 11.99 -22.80 -9.81
N PHE A 36 12.11 -22.82 -8.47
CA PHE A 36 13.41 -22.67 -7.82
C PHE A 36 14.30 -23.90 -8.03
N HIS A 37 13.71 -25.11 -8.09
CA HIS A 37 14.47 -26.31 -8.44
C HIS A 37 15.13 -26.18 -9.81
N ASN A 38 14.35 -25.85 -10.84
CA ASN A 38 14.88 -25.65 -12.19
C ASN A 38 15.88 -24.49 -12.21
N LEU A 39 15.63 -23.39 -11.49
CA LEU A 39 16.52 -22.24 -11.41
C LEU A 39 17.93 -22.60 -10.91
N PHE A 40 18.06 -23.47 -9.91
CA PHE A 40 19.34 -23.85 -9.31
C PHE A 40 19.95 -25.14 -9.85
N ALA A 41 19.14 -26.08 -10.35
CA ALA A 41 19.60 -27.39 -10.80
C ALA A 41 20.37 -27.34 -12.13
N TYR A 42 20.14 -26.31 -12.95
CA TYR A 42 20.71 -26.22 -14.29
C TYR A 42 21.62 -25.01 -14.46
N GLU A 43 22.60 -25.16 -15.33
CA GLU A 43 23.24 -24.02 -15.98
C GLU A 43 22.44 -23.63 -17.23
N TYR A 44 22.45 -22.35 -17.58
CA TYR A 44 21.60 -21.82 -18.64
C TYR A 44 22.43 -21.27 -19.80
N GLU A 45 21.96 -21.49 -21.02
CA GLU A 45 22.50 -20.88 -22.24
C GLU A 45 21.49 -19.94 -22.89
N LEU A 46 21.99 -18.80 -23.39
CA LEU A 46 21.18 -17.83 -24.10
C LEU A 46 20.74 -18.41 -25.44
N THR A 47 19.45 -18.29 -25.74
CA THR A 47 18.83 -18.74 -26.97
C THR A 47 17.78 -17.71 -27.44
N GLU A 48 17.13 -17.99 -28.56
CA GLU A 48 16.05 -17.18 -29.11
C GLU A 48 14.75 -17.97 -29.16
N SER A 49 13.64 -17.31 -28.83
CA SER A 49 12.29 -17.80 -29.08
C SER A 49 12.02 -17.91 -30.60
N PRO A 50 10.92 -18.57 -31.01
CA PRO A 50 10.46 -18.53 -32.40
C PRO A 50 10.19 -17.12 -32.95
N ALA A 51 9.98 -16.12 -32.08
CA ALA A 51 9.78 -14.72 -32.45
C ALA A 51 11.07 -13.87 -32.39
N GLY A 52 12.23 -14.48 -32.11
CA GLY A 52 13.53 -13.80 -32.04
C GLY A 52 13.83 -13.12 -30.69
N ALA A 53 12.93 -13.22 -29.70
CA ALA A 53 13.16 -12.70 -28.36
C ALA A 53 14.21 -13.53 -27.60
N LYS A 54 15.07 -12.85 -26.81
CA LYS A 54 16.12 -13.48 -26.02
C LYS A 54 15.57 -14.17 -24.77
N GLN A 55 15.90 -15.44 -24.60
CA GLN A 55 15.51 -16.26 -23.44
C GLN A 55 16.59 -17.30 -23.15
N TRP A 56 16.41 -18.11 -22.11
CA TRP A 56 17.42 -19.05 -21.66
C TRP A 56 16.88 -20.47 -21.64
N ILE A 57 17.72 -21.44 -21.98
CA ILE A 57 17.40 -22.87 -21.97
C ILE A 57 18.40 -23.62 -21.09
N ALA A 58 17.92 -24.58 -20.32
CA ALA A 58 18.76 -25.40 -19.45
C ALA A 58 19.73 -26.27 -20.28
N LYS A 59 21.03 -26.13 -20.01
CA LYS A 59 22.09 -26.94 -20.61
C LYS A 59 21.94 -28.39 -20.15
N ASP A 60 22.13 -29.32 -21.08
CA ASP A 60 22.15 -30.77 -20.84
C ASP A 60 20.92 -31.36 -20.13
N ALA A 61 19.82 -30.60 -20.04
CA ALA A 61 18.57 -31.06 -19.43
C ALA A 61 17.74 -31.91 -20.40
N GLU A 62 17.04 -32.90 -19.85
CA GLU A 62 16.02 -33.67 -20.54
C GLU A 62 14.76 -32.82 -20.82
N ALA A 63 13.98 -33.22 -21.83
CA ALA A 63 12.71 -32.58 -22.13
C ALA A 63 11.62 -33.05 -21.14
N THR A 64 11.45 -32.34 -20.04
CA THR A 64 10.52 -32.68 -18.95
C THR A 64 9.25 -31.83 -18.92
N ILE A 65 9.29 -30.63 -19.51
CA ILE A 65 8.22 -29.64 -19.45
C ILE A 65 7.13 -29.97 -20.50
N PRO A 66 5.84 -30.08 -20.14
CA PRO A 66 4.80 -30.47 -21.08
C PRO A 66 4.53 -29.37 -22.11
N HIS A 67 4.19 -29.77 -23.34
CA HIS A 67 3.66 -28.83 -24.34
C HIS A 67 2.18 -28.54 -24.09
N ALA A 68 1.78 -27.26 -24.17
CA ALA A 68 0.45 -26.81 -23.76
C ALA A 68 -0.73 -27.44 -24.53
N HIS A 69 -0.53 -27.80 -25.80
CA HIS A 69 -1.59 -28.29 -26.70
C HIS A 69 -1.30 -29.63 -27.36
N ASP A 70 -0.20 -30.29 -27.00
CA ASP A 70 0.20 -31.57 -27.61
C ASP A 70 0.83 -32.46 -26.55
N ALA A 71 0.04 -33.39 -26.02
CA ALA A 71 0.48 -34.29 -24.94
C ALA A 71 1.62 -35.23 -25.34
N SER A 72 1.90 -35.38 -26.64
CA SER A 72 3.03 -36.17 -27.13
C SER A 72 4.37 -35.43 -27.06
N LYS A 73 4.34 -34.11 -26.84
CA LYS A 73 5.52 -33.24 -26.86
C LYS A 73 5.93 -32.79 -25.47
N LYS A 74 7.24 -32.74 -25.25
CA LYS A 74 7.88 -32.12 -24.10
C LYS A 74 8.99 -31.17 -24.55
N GLN A 75 9.36 -30.25 -23.66
CA GLN A 75 10.34 -29.21 -23.87
C GLN A 75 11.36 -29.23 -22.72
N LYS A 76 12.57 -28.72 -22.97
CA LYS A 76 13.54 -28.52 -21.89
C LYS A 76 13.10 -27.38 -20.98
N PRO A 77 13.52 -27.35 -19.70
CA PRO A 77 13.34 -26.18 -18.84
C PRO A 77 13.95 -24.91 -19.46
N GLN A 78 13.22 -23.81 -19.33
CA GLN A 78 13.60 -22.50 -19.87
C GLN A 78 13.34 -21.42 -18.82
N MET A 79 14.07 -20.31 -18.94
CA MET A 79 13.99 -19.17 -18.02
C MET A 79 14.07 -17.85 -18.80
N LEU A 80 13.49 -16.81 -18.23
CA LEU A 80 13.71 -15.43 -18.68
C LEU A 80 14.99 -14.87 -18.06
N THR A 81 15.55 -13.83 -18.67
CA THR A 81 16.65 -13.07 -18.06
C THR A 81 16.27 -12.54 -16.67
N THR A 82 15.02 -12.12 -16.48
CA THR A 82 14.50 -11.64 -15.20
C THR A 82 14.38 -12.76 -14.16
N ASP A 83 14.12 -14.00 -14.58
CA ASP A 83 14.06 -15.14 -13.65
C ASP A 83 15.46 -15.48 -13.15
N LEU A 84 16.43 -15.52 -14.07
CA LEU A 84 17.84 -15.75 -13.73
C LEU A 84 18.41 -14.67 -12.80
N SER A 85 17.87 -13.45 -12.84
CA SER A 85 18.27 -12.37 -11.91
C SER A 85 18.05 -12.77 -10.45
N LEU A 86 17.06 -13.63 -10.15
CA LEU A 86 16.79 -14.14 -8.81
C LEU A 86 17.88 -15.08 -8.27
N ARG A 87 18.74 -15.60 -9.15
CA ARG A 87 19.91 -16.44 -8.80
C ARG A 87 21.23 -15.67 -8.88
N PHE A 88 21.36 -14.72 -9.80
CA PHE A 88 22.65 -14.07 -10.06
C PHE A 88 22.87 -12.76 -9.28
N ASP A 89 21.82 -12.12 -8.77
CA ASP A 89 21.98 -11.03 -7.81
C ASP A 89 22.29 -11.56 -6.41
N PRO A 90 23.35 -11.10 -5.70
CA PRO A 90 23.74 -11.65 -4.41
C PRO A 90 22.69 -11.54 -3.29
N ALA A 91 21.80 -10.54 -3.35
CA ALA A 91 20.74 -10.37 -2.36
C ALA A 91 19.55 -11.26 -2.68
N TYR A 92 19.14 -11.33 -3.96
CA TYR A 92 18.05 -12.23 -4.36
C TYR A 92 18.45 -13.70 -4.28
N GLU A 93 19.70 -14.05 -4.56
CA GLU A 93 20.18 -15.42 -4.50
C GLU A 93 19.97 -16.04 -3.12
N GLN A 94 20.31 -15.30 -2.06
CA GLN A 94 20.14 -15.77 -0.67
C GLN A 94 18.67 -16.02 -0.35
N ILE A 95 17.77 -15.15 -0.83
CA ILE A 95 16.33 -15.30 -0.62
C ILE A 95 15.81 -16.49 -1.43
N SER A 96 16.17 -16.58 -2.71
CA SER A 96 15.79 -17.66 -3.62
C SER A 96 16.27 -19.01 -3.14
N ARG A 97 17.50 -19.11 -2.63
CA ARG A 97 18.06 -20.33 -2.06
C ARG A 97 17.32 -20.76 -0.81
N ARG A 98 17.02 -19.81 0.09
CA ARG A 98 16.20 -20.10 1.27
C ARG A 98 14.80 -20.59 0.88
N PHE A 99 14.14 -19.95 -0.08
CA PHE A 99 12.84 -20.38 -0.60
C PHE A 99 12.89 -21.70 -1.38
N HIS A 100 14.02 -22.01 -2.02
CA HIS A 100 14.26 -23.30 -2.63
C HIS A 100 14.30 -24.42 -1.58
N GLU A 101 15.04 -24.20 -0.50
CA GLU A 101 15.28 -25.16 0.58
C GLU A 101 14.08 -25.25 1.56
N ASN A 102 13.29 -24.17 1.69
CA ASN A 102 12.18 -24.02 2.64
C ASN A 102 10.92 -23.52 1.89
N PRO A 103 10.24 -24.38 1.11
CA PRO A 103 9.12 -24.00 0.25
C PRO A 103 7.90 -23.43 1.01
N GLU A 104 7.73 -23.75 2.29
CA GLU A 104 6.70 -23.20 3.14
C GLU A 104 6.94 -21.71 3.48
N GLU A 105 8.19 -21.29 3.65
CA GLU A 105 8.52 -19.86 3.79
C GLU A 105 8.21 -19.10 2.51
N PHE A 106 8.45 -19.72 1.34
CA PHE A 106 8.06 -19.15 0.06
C PHE A 106 6.55 -19.02 -0.06
N ALA A 107 5.78 -20.05 0.31
CA ALA A 107 4.33 -20.03 0.24
C ALA A 107 3.72 -18.91 1.12
N ASP A 108 4.20 -18.75 2.37
CA ASP A 108 3.76 -17.66 3.25
C ASP A 108 4.12 -16.28 2.68
N ALA A 109 5.38 -16.10 2.25
CA ALA A 109 5.83 -14.84 1.67
C ALA A 109 5.07 -14.48 0.38
N PHE A 110 4.83 -15.46 -0.49
CA PHE A 110 4.08 -15.29 -1.73
C PHE A 110 2.62 -14.93 -1.45
N ALA A 111 1.94 -15.62 -0.53
CA ALA A 111 0.57 -15.28 -0.14
C ALA A 111 0.45 -13.85 0.40
N ARG A 112 1.36 -13.45 1.30
CA ARG A 112 1.40 -12.10 1.86
C ARG A 112 1.71 -11.03 0.81
N ALA A 113 2.66 -11.30 -0.08
CA ALA A 113 3.02 -10.39 -1.17
C ALA A 113 1.89 -10.27 -2.20
N TRP A 114 1.21 -11.37 -2.54
CA TRP A 114 0.07 -11.38 -3.45
C TRP A 114 -1.12 -10.61 -2.88
N TYR A 115 -1.44 -10.82 -1.60
CA TYR A 115 -2.46 -10.04 -0.91
C TYR A 115 -2.13 -8.55 -0.94
N LYS A 116 -0.90 -8.18 -0.56
CA LYS A 116 -0.44 -6.79 -0.64
C LYS A 116 -0.54 -6.23 -2.07
N LEU A 117 -0.07 -6.95 -3.08
CA LEU A 117 -0.10 -6.52 -4.48
C LEU A 117 -1.52 -6.15 -4.93
N THR A 118 -2.49 -6.99 -4.57
CA THR A 118 -3.88 -6.89 -5.03
C THR A 118 -4.75 -5.95 -4.17
N HIS A 119 -4.23 -5.47 -3.04
CA HIS A 119 -4.98 -4.62 -2.09
C HIS A 119 -4.27 -3.29 -1.75
N ARG A 120 -3.05 -3.05 -2.27
CA ARG A 120 -2.22 -1.87 -1.93
C ARG A 120 -2.87 -0.50 -2.19
N ASP A 121 -3.85 -0.44 -3.08
CA ASP A 121 -4.58 0.77 -3.48
C ASP A 121 -6.05 0.81 -3.00
N MET A 122 -6.41 -0.14 -2.12
CA MET A 122 -7.72 -0.18 -1.47
C MET A 122 -7.83 0.79 -0.29
N GLY A 123 -6.76 1.46 0.13
CA GLY A 123 -6.79 2.40 1.25
C GLY A 123 -7.00 1.71 2.61
N PRO A 124 -7.63 2.39 3.58
CA PRO A 124 -7.84 1.88 4.93
C PRO A 124 -8.67 0.58 4.97
N ILE A 125 -8.43 -0.27 5.97
CA ILE A 125 -9.11 -1.56 6.14
C ILE A 125 -10.64 -1.42 6.27
N GLN A 126 -11.15 -0.27 6.71
CA GLN A 126 -12.58 0.02 6.78
C GLN A 126 -13.27 -0.01 5.40
N ARG A 127 -12.51 0.01 4.31
CA ARG A 127 -13.02 -0.12 2.94
C ARG A 127 -13.12 -1.57 2.46
N TYR A 128 -12.58 -2.53 3.21
CA TYR A 128 -12.49 -3.92 2.80
C TYR A 128 -13.82 -4.60 3.15
N LEU A 129 -14.37 -5.36 2.20
CA LEU A 129 -15.71 -5.94 2.30
C LEU A 129 -15.67 -7.43 2.01
N GLY A 130 -16.59 -8.16 2.63
CA GLY A 130 -16.75 -9.60 2.41
C GLY A 130 -16.26 -10.45 3.59
N PRO A 131 -16.62 -11.74 3.59
CA PRO A 131 -16.36 -12.63 4.73
C PRO A 131 -14.92 -13.13 4.84
N GLU A 132 -14.09 -12.90 3.82
CA GLU A 132 -12.73 -13.46 3.70
C GLU A 132 -11.63 -12.40 3.92
N VAL A 133 -11.97 -11.22 4.43
CA VAL A 133 -10.97 -10.19 4.76
C VAL A 133 -10.04 -10.75 5.85
N PRO A 134 -8.72 -10.84 5.61
CA PRO A 134 -7.77 -11.32 6.60
C PRO A 134 -7.82 -10.51 7.90
N SER A 135 -7.73 -11.20 9.04
CA SER A 135 -7.75 -10.57 10.37
C SER A 135 -6.41 -9.95 10.77
N GLU A 136 -5.30 -10.35 10.12
CA GLU A 136 -3.99 -9.78 10.38
C GLU A 136 -3.92 -8.33 9.86
N VAL A 137 -3.58 -7.41 10.76
CA VAL A 137 -3.38 -5.99 10.43
C VAL A 137 -1.94 -5.80 9.97
N LEU A 138 -1.77 -5.34 8.73
CA LEU A 138 -0.47 -5.25 8.08
C LEU A 138 0.03 -3.79 8.04
N LEU A 139 1.31 -3.58 8.32
CA LEU A 139 1.92 -2.24 8.40
C LEU A 139 1.68 -1.38 7.14
N TRP A 140 1.70 -1.98 5.96
CA TRP A 140 1.52 -1.26 4.69
C TRP A 140 0.11 -0.69 4.50
N GLN A 141 -0.86 -1.13 5.30
CA GLN A 141 -2.25 -0.64 5.29
C GLN A 141 -2.39 0.70 6.04
N ASP A 142 -1.29 1.27 6.55
CA ASP A 142 -1.28 2.46 7.41
C ASP A 142 -2.32 2.33 8.54
N PRO A 143 -2.19 1.31 9.42
CA PRO A 143 -3.24 0.92 10.35
C PRO A 143 -3.55 2.01 11.37
N LEU A 144 -4.81 2.07 11.79
CA LEU A 144 -5.30 2.96 12.83
C LEU A 144 -5.82 2.12 14.01
N PRO A 145 -5.60 2.55 15.26
CA PRO A 145 -6.22 1.90 16.40
C PRO A 145 -7.75 2.02 16.30
N ALA A 146 -8.46 1.07 16.90
CA ALA A 146 -9.89 1.21 17.09
C ALA A 146 -10.18 2.44 17.97
N ARG A 147 -11.26 3.16 17.66
CA ARG A 147 -11.74 4.27 18.50
C ARG A 147 -12.06 3.75 19.90
N THR A 148 -11.66 4.50 20.92
CA THR A 148 -12.08 4.31 22.31
C THR A 148 -12.96 5.48 22.75
N GLY A 149 -13.88 5.22 23.68
CA GLY A 149 -14.77 6.24 24.23
C GLY A 149 -15.97 6.58 23.34
N GLU A 150 -16.88 7.37 23.91
CA GLU A 150 -18.08 7.85 23.24
C GLU A 150 -17.78 8.97 22.23
N VAL A 151 -18.69 9.15 21.26
CA VAL A 151 -18.59 10.20 20.24
C VAL A 151 -18.90 11.56 20.86
N LEU A 152 -18.15 12.59 20.45
CA LEU A 152 -18.43 13.98 20.83
C LEU A 152 -19.81 14.40 20.31
N ASP A 153 -20.56 15.14 21.14
CA ASP A 153 -21.79 15.79 20.68
C ASP A 153 -21.53 17.25 20.25
N SER A 154 -22.58 17.94 19.81
CA SER A 154 -22.49 19.32 19.36
C SER A 154 -22.04 20.30 20.44
N ALA A 155 -22.38 20.04 21.71
CA ALA A 155 -21.97 20.89 22.82
C ALA A 155 -20.47 20.71 23.12
N ASP A 156 -19.98 19.47 23.08
CA ASP A 156 -18.55 19.19 23.20
C ASP A 156 -17.75 19.88 22.08
N ILE A 157 -18.24 19.77 20.84
CA ILE A 157 -17.62 20.38 19.66
C ILE A 157 -17.54 21.90 19.83
N ALA A 158 -18.65 22.56 20.21
CA ALA A 158 -18.67 24.00 20.42
C ALA A 158 -17.70 24.45 21.52
N ALA A 159 -17.68 23.74 22.66
CA ALA A 159 -16.80 24.03 23.78
C ALA A 159 -15.31 23.83 23.44
N LEU A 160 -14.98 22.84 22.60
CA LEU A 160 -13.62 22.63 22.11
C LEU A 160 -13.19 23.71 21.12
N LYS A 161 -14.07 24.15 20.21
CA LYS A 161 -13.78 25.28 19.29
C LYS A 161 -13.48 26.56 20.07
N GLU A 162 -14.27 26.87 21.10
CA GLU A 162 -14.04 28.03 21.97
C GLU A 162 -12.67 27.93 22.68
N GLN A 163 -12.32 26.76 23.22
CA GLN A 163 -11.01 26.54 23.85
C GLN A 163 -9.86 26.72 22.86
N VAL A 164 -10.00 26.23 21.62
CA VAL A 164 -8.98 26.41 20.58
C VAL A 164 -8.81 27.90 20.25
N LEU A 165 -9.91 28.62 20.01
CA LEU A 165 -9.88 30.05 19.66
C LEU A 165 -9.43 30.94 20.83
N GLY A 166 -9.52 30.44 22.06
CA GLY A 166 -8.98 31.09 23.26
C GLY A 166 -7.46 30.91 23.46
N THR A 167 -6.78 30.15 22.60
CA THR A 167 -5.31 30.06 22.62
C THR A 167 -4.64 31.25 21.94
N ASP A 168 -3.33 31.41 22.12
CA ASP A 168 -2.53 32.41 21.39
C ASP A 168 -2.25 32.02 19.92
N LEU A 169 -2.87 30.94 19.41
CA LEU A 169 -2.69 30.50 18.03
C LEU A 169 -3.51 31.38 17.07
N THR A 170 -2.88 31.74 15.96
CA THR A 170 -3.54 32.53 14.91
C THR A 170 -4.43 31.67 14.01
N VAL A 171 -5.40 32.30 13.34
CA VAL A 171 -6.18 31.67 12.28
C VAL A 171 -5.28 30.99 11.24
N ALA A 172 -4.20 31.65 10.82
CA ALA A 172 -3.28 31.13 9.82
C ALA A 172 -2.57 29.83 10.28
N GLN A 173 -2.12 29.78 11.54
CA GLN A 173 -1.47 28.61 12.11
C GLN A 173 -2.43 27.41 12.19
N LEU A 174 -3.66 27.65 12.66
CA LEU A 174 -4.68 26.61 12.80
C LEU A 174 -5.12 26.04 11.44
N VAL A 175 -5.38 26.91 10.46
CA VAL A 175 -5.72 26.49 9.09
C VAL A 175 -4.55 25.73 8.46
N SER A 176 -3.32 26.23 8.59
CA SER A 176 -2.13 25.60 7.99
C SER A 176 -1.84 24.22 8.59
N ALA A 177 -1.97 24.04 9.90
CA ALA A 177 -1.79 22.75 10.55
C ALA A 177 -2.87 21.73 10.13
N ALA A 178 -4.14 22.16 10.06
CA ALA A 178 -5.23 21.31 9.57
C ALA A 178 -5.03 20.92 8.10
N TRP A 179 -4.63 21.87 7.26
CA TRP A 179 -4.32 21.63 5.86
C TRP A 179 -3.14 20.68 5.68
N ALA A 180 -2.03 20.89 6.40
CA ALA A 180 -0.87 20.01 6.39
C ALA A 180 -1.23 18.55 6.76
N SER A 181 -2.13 18.38 7.72
CA SER A 181 -2.64 17.07 8.12
C SER A 181 -3.51 16.42 7.03
N ALA A 182 -4.46 17.17 6.46
CA ALA A 182 -5.45 16.64 5.52
C ALA A 182 -4.92 16.46 4.08
N ALA A 183 -4.06 17.35 3.60
CA ALA A 183 -3.61 17.43 2.21
C ALA A 183 -2.67 16.29 1.80
N SER A 184 -2.23 15.46 2.74
CA SER A 184 -1.51 14.23 2.42
C SER A 184 -2.40 13.17 1.75
N PHE A 185 -3.73 13.34 1.78
CA PHE A 185 -4.66 12.42 1.12
C PHE A 185 -4.49 12.41 -0.40
N ARG A 186 -4.49 11.22 -0.99
CA ARG A 186 -4.49 11.06 -2.44
C ARG A 186 -5.51 10.02 -2.89
N GLY A 187 -6.38 10.40 -3.82
CA GLY A 187 -7.48 9.55 -4.29
C GLY A 187 -7.05 8.32 -5.08
N SER A 188 -5.84 8.30 -5.62
CA SER A 188 -5.31 7.20 -6.45
C SER A 188 -5.21 5.88 -5.69
N ASP A 189 -4.71 5.90 -4.45
CA ASP A 189 -4.56 4.73 -3.59
C ASP A 189 -5.24 4.89 -2.22
N LYS A 190 -5.89 6.03 -1.98
CA LYS A 190 -6.67 6.38 -0.78
C LYS A 190 -5.82 6.39 0.49
N ARG A 191 -4.51 6.62 0.38
CA ARG A 191 -3.60 6.84 1.50
C ARG A 191 -3.61 8.30 1.93
N GLY A 192 -3.05 8.56 3.12
CA GLY A 192 -2.93 9.89 3.71
C GLY A 192 -4.24 10.41 4.29
N GLY A 193 -4.29 11.71 4.53
CA GLY A 193 -5.38 12.40 5.21
C GLY A 193 -5.14 12.56 6.71
N ALA A 194 -6.05 13.28 7.36
CA ALA A 194 -5.89 13.69 8.75
C ALA A 194 -6.05 12.56 9.79
N ASN A 195 -6.74 11.48 9.41
CA ASN A 195 -7.02 10.38 10.34
C ASN A 195 -5.72 9.71 10.83
N GLY A 196 -5.63 9.47 12.13
CA GLY A 196 -4.43 9.02 12.84
C GLY A 196 -3.49 10.12 13.30
N ALA A 197 -3.75 11.39 12.96
CA ALA A 197 -2.90 12.55 13.29
C ALA A 197 -1.41 12.28 12.97
N ARG A 198 -1.14 11.66 11.82
CA ARG A 198 0.23 11.30 11.42
C ARG A 198 1.14 12.50 11.22
N VAL A 199 0.57 13.70 11.05
CA VAL A 199 1.30 14.96 10.98
C VAL A 199 2.19 15.22 12.22
N ARG A 200 1.86 14.64 13.38
CA ARG A 200 2.68 14.72 14.61
C ARG A 200 3.81 13.69 14.68
N LEU A 201 3.84 12.72 13.76
CA LEU A 201 4.78 11.61 13.75
C LEU A 201 5.81 11.80 12.64
N GLU A 202 6.95 11.10 12.75
CA GLU A 202 7.89 11.03 11.65
C GLU A 202 7.31 10.23 10.46
N PRO A 203 7.57 10.63 9.21
CA PRO A 203 8.42 11.77 8.83
C PRO A 203 7.66 13.12 8.76
N GLN A 204 6.34 13.15 8.92
CA GLN A 204 5.51 14.31 8.58
C GLN A 204 5.78 15.54 9.46
N ARG A 205 6.08 15.34 10.75
CA ARG A 205 6.43 16.44 11.67
C ARG A 205 7.69 17.20 11.26
N GLY A 206 8.57 16.55 10.48
CA GLY A 206 9.85 17.10 10.03
C GLY A 206 9.85 17.57 8.57
N TRP A 207 8.72 17.50 7.86
CA TRP A 207 8.66 17.98 6.48
C TRP A 207 8.72 19.50 6.43
N GLU A 208 9.62 20.05 5.61
CA GLU A 208 9.81 21.50 5.43
C GLU A 208 8.50 22.22 5.06
N VAL A 209 7.69 21.61 4.18
CA VAL A 209 6.38 22.15 3.75
C VAL A 209 5.39 22.33 4.91
N ASN A 210 5.59 21.62 6.01
CA ASN A 210 4.72 21.70 7.18
C ASN A 210 5.19 22.75 8.21
N ASN A 211 6.26 23.49 7.93
CA ASN A 211 6.88 24.45 8.86
C ASN A 211 7.05 23.85 10.29
N PRO A 212 8.03 22.94 10.49
CA PRO A 212 8.12 22.10 11.69
C PRO A 212 8.05 22.85 13.02
N ASP A 213 8.65 24.04 13.12
CA ASP A 213 8.66 24.83 14.36
C ASP A 213 7.26 25.39 14.69
N GLU A 214 6.57 25.91 13.68
CA GLU A 214 5.20 26.40 13.82
C GLU A 214 4.22 25.26 14.09
N LEU A 215 4.34 24.16 13.35
CA LEU A 215 3.53 22.96 13.58
C LEU A 215 3.73 22.42 15.00
N ALA A 216 4.97 22.37 15.50
CA ALA A 216 5.25 21.93 16.86
C ALA A 216 4.63 22.85 17.94
N GLN A 217 4.51 24.15 17.67
CA GLN A 217 3.78 25.07 18.55
C GLN A 217 2.28 24.74 18.56
N VAL A 218 1.67 24.58 17.38
CA VAL A 218 0.24 24.25 17.26
C VAL A 218 -0.07 22.90 17.92
N LEU A 219 0.70 21.86 17.62
CA LEU A 219 0.47 20.52 18.17
C LEU A 219 0.54 20.50 19.70
N ARG A 220 1.50 21.19 20.32
CA ARG A 220 1.61 21.26 21.79
C ARG A 220 0.39 21.92 22.43
N ALA A 221 -0.12 22.99 21.84
CA ALA A 221 -1.32 23.67 22.35
C ALA A 221 -2.55 22.77 22.23
N LEU A 222 -2.72 22.08 21.10
CA LEU A 222 -3.82 21.14 20.91
C LEU A 222 -3.69 19.91 21.83
N GLU A 223 -2.49 19.40 22.06
CA GLU A 223 -2.24 18.33 23.05
C GLU A 223 -2.68 18.75 24.45
N GLY A 224 -2.37 19.98 24.88
CA GLY A 224 -2.83 20.50 26.18
C GLY A 224 -4.35 20.60 26.31
N ILE A 225 -5.04 21.00 25.24
CA ILE A 225 -6.52 20.99 25.18
C ILE A 225 -7.05 19.56 25.24
N GLN A 226 -6.44 18.65 24.47
CA GLN A 226 -6.82 17.23 24.45
C GLN A 226 -6.71 16.61 25.85
N GLU A 227 -5.58 16.79 26.52
CA GLU A 227 -5.34 16.29 27.87
C GLU A 227 -6.36 16.84 28.86
N SER A 228 -6.60 18.16 28.81
CA SER A 228 -7.56 18.85 29.68
C SER A 228 -9.01 18.38 29.48
N PHE A 229 -9.40 18.06 28.24
CA PHE A 229 -10.71 17.49 27.94
C PHE A 229 -10.80 16.04 28.44
N ASN A 230 -9.83 15.20 28.09
CA ASN A 230 -9.87 13.76 28.35
C ASN A 230 -9.71 13.40 29.84
N VAL A 231 -9.01 14.22 30.64
CA VAL A 231 -8.84 14.02 32.09
C VAL A 231 -10.16 14.10 32.87
N LYS A 232 -11.16 14.82 32.35
CA LYS A 232 -12.48 14.95 33.00
C LYS A 232 -13.26 13.63 33.08
N GLY A 233 -12.84 12.62 32.29
CA GLY A 233 -13.49 11.32 32.20
C GLY A 233 -14.76 11.35 31.33
N GLY A 234 -15.13 10.20 30.77
CA GLY A 234 -16.26 10.07 29.85
C GLY A 234 -15.86 10.09 28.39
N LYS A 235 -16.43 11.02 27.61
CA LYS A 235 -16.09 11.22 26.19
C LYS A 235 -14.63 11.61 26.02
N GLN A 236 -14.04 11.19 24.90
CA GLN A 236 -12.66 11.50 24.57
C GLN A 236 -12.57 12.15 23.19
N VAL A 237 -11.66 13.12 23.06
CA VAL A 237 -11.28 13.71 21.78
C VAL A 237 -9.92 13.16 21.35
N SER A 238 -9.83 12.74 20.09
CA SER A 238 -8.56 12.36 19.49
C SER A 238 -7.80 13.61 19.01
N LEU A 239 -6.48 13.55 18.98
CA LEU A 239 -5.68 14.65 18.42
C LEU A 239 -5.95 14.84 16.92
N ALA A 240 -6.35 13.78 16.21
CA ALA A 240 -6.73 13.87 14.79
C ALA A 240 -7.97 14.74 14.61
N ASP A 241 -9.00 14.49 15.42
CA ASP A 241 -10.21 15.28 15.47
C ASP A 241 -9.92 16.71 15.87
N LEU A 242 -9.08 16.91 16.88
CA LEU A 242 -8.77 18.24 17.39
C LEU A 242 -7.99 19.10 16.38
N ILE A 243 -7.06 18.52 15.61
CA ILE A 243 -6.36 19.23 14.53
C ILE A 243 -7.36 19.72 13.47
N VAL A 244 -8.29 18.86 13.03
CA VAL A 244 -9.29 19.22 12.01
C VAL A 244 -10.34 20.20 12.57
N LEU A 245 -10.77 20.00 13.81
CA LEU A 245 -11.70 20.87 14.51
C LEU A 245 -11.11 22.28 14.68
N ALA A 246 -9.83 22.37 15.01
CA ALA A 246 -9.14 23.63 15.17
C ALA A 246 -9.05 24.42 13.86
N GLY A 247 -8.76 23.74 12.74
CA GLY A 247 -8.87 24.36 11.42
C GLY A 247 -10.29 24.82 11.09
N SER A 248 -11.30 24.02 11.43
CA SER A 248 -12.71 24.39 11.21
C SER A 248 -13.12 25.62 12.03
N ALA A 249 -12.72 25.69 13.30
CA ALA A 249 -12.93 26.85 14.16
C ALA A 249 -12.25 28.11 13.61
N ALA A 250 -11.03 27.96 13.08
CA ALA A 250 -10.30 29.06 12.48
C ALA A 250 -10.95 29.58 11.18
N VAL A 251 -11.53 28.70 10.36
CA VAL A 251 -12.30 29.11 9.17
C VAL A 251 -13.58 29.87 9.57
N GLU A 252 -14.28 29.41 10.61
CA GLU A 252 -15.45 30.12 11.15
C GLU A 252 -15.06 31.50 11.70
N GLN A 253 -13.95 31.58 12.44
CA GLN A 253 -13.43 32.85 12.96
C GLN A 253 -13.03 33.80 11.82
N ALA A 254 -12.36 33.30 10.78
CA ALA A 254 -11.98 34.11 9.61
C ALA A 254 -13.21 34.67 8.87
N ALA A 255 -14.27 33.88 8.70
CA ALA A 255 -15.52 34.33 8.11
C ALA A 255 -16.19 35.39 8.99
N LYS A 256 -16.23 35.17 10.31
CA LYS A 256 -16.79 36.11 11.29
C LYS A 256 -16.05 37.45 11.29
N ASP A 257 -14.72 37.43 11.22
CA ASP A 257 -13.88 38.64 11.12
C ASP A 257 -14.16 39.43 9.83
N ALA A 258 -14.58 38.74 8.77
CA ALA A 258 -15.07 39.34 7.52
C ALA A 258 -16.56 39.74 7.55
N GLY A 259 -17.23 39.61 8.70
CA GLY A 259 -18.64 39.98 8.89
C GLY A 259 -19.64 38.93 8.38
N VAL A 260 -19.22 37.68 8.17
CA VAL A 260 -20.08 36.59 7.69
C VAL A 260 -20.15 35.48 8.73
N GLU A 261 -21.35 35.19 9.21
CA GLU A 261 -21.58 34.08 10.13
C GLU A 261 -21.79 32.79 9.35
N VAL A 262 -20.96 31.78 9.63
CA VAL A 262 -21.01 30.46 8.99
C VAL A 262 -20.77 29.38 10.03
N GLU A 263 -21.35 28.22 9.78
CA GLU A 263 -21.05 26.98 10.50
C GLU A 263 -20.29 26.06 9.55
N VAL A 264 -19.07 25.66 9.93
CA VAL A 264 -18.24 24.71 9.20
C VAL A 264 -18.54 23.31 9.73
N PRO A 265 -19.06 22.40 8.88
CA PRO A 265 -19.37 21.03 9.30
C PRO A 265 -18.14 20.30 9.83
N PHE A 266 -18.34 19.52 10.88
CA PHE A 266 -17.30 18.71 11.49
C PHE A 266 -17.85 17.31 11.81
N THR A 267 -17.03 16.27 11.64
CA THR A 267 -17.40 14.88 11.90
C THR A 267 -16.35 14.24 12.83
N PRO A 268 -16.70 13.98 14.10
CA PRO A 268 -15.82 13.38 15.11
C PRO A 268 -15.76 11.84 15.06
#